data_AF-A0A376F9F3-F1
#
_entry.id   AF-A0A376F9F3-F1
#
_cell.length_a   1.000
_cell.length_b   1.000
_cell.length_c   1.000
_cell.angle_alpha   90.00
_cell.angle_beta   90.00
_cell.angle_gamma   90.00
#
_symmetry.space_group_name_H-M   'P 1'
#
loop_
_entity.id
_entity.type
_entity.pdbx_description
1 polymer ?
#
loop_
_entity_poly.entity_id
_entity_poly.type
_entity_poly.pdbx_seq_one_letter_code
_entity_poly.pdbx_strand_id
1 'polypeptide(L)'
;MVQGAGYALDVLEAIAGEFPDADETPEIVADGEGWLVKGTTDLHALSHTLGLENVINDEEDIATVAGLVIAVNGQIPRVGDVIELGPLHITIVEANDLSR
;
A
#
# COMPACT_ATOMS: atom_id res chain seq x y z
N MET A 1 8.36 -28.34 28.53
CA MET A 1 8.06 -26.90 28.62
C MET A 1 8.84 -26.24 27.50
N VAL A 2 8.19 -25.91 26.38
CA VAL A 2 8.87 -25.28 25.23
C VAL A 2 8.76 -23.77 25.37
N GLN A 3 9.76 -23.16 26.00
CA GLN A 3 9.90 -21.70 26.11
C GLN A 3 11.13 -21.32 25.28
N GLY A 4 10.93 -20.99 24.01
CA GLY A 4 12.04 -20.68 23.10
C GLY A 4 11.59 -20.10 21.76
N ALA A 5 10.38 -20.43 21.31
CA ALA A 5 9.83 -19.88 20.08
C ALA A 5 9.52 -18.37 20.18
N GLY A 6 9.09 -17.88 21.36
CA GLY A 6 8.79 -16.45 21.58
C GLY A 6 10.03 -15.57 21.54
N TYR A 7 11.06 -15.88 22.35
CA TYR A 7 12.29 -15.08 22.45
C TYR A 7 13.04 -14.89 21.13
N ALA A 8 13.01 -15.89 20.25
CA ALA A 8 13.66 -15.77 18.95
C ALA A 8 12.93 -14.79 18.03
N LEU A 9 11.59 -14.74 18.11
CA LEU A 9 10.77 -13.78 17.39
C LEU A 9 10.95 -12.37 17.96
N ASP A 10 10.93 -12.20 19.28
CA ASP A 10 11.15 -10.91 19.97
C ASP A 10 12.46 -10.21 19.54
N VAL A 11 13.56 -10.99 19.39
CA VAL A 11 14.86 -10.44 18.96
C VAL A 11 14.84 -10.02 17.49
N LEU A 12 14.11 -10.75 16.65
CA LEU A 12 13.98 -10.39 15.24
C LEU A 12 13.13 -9.12 15.09
N GLU A 13 12.03 -9.00 15.83
CA GLU A 13 11.18 -7.80 15.84
C GLU A 13 11.94 -6.55 16.28
N ALA A 14 12.83 -6.67 17.27
CA ALA A 14 13.67 -5.57 17.71
C ALA A 14 14.67 -5.07 16.63
N ILE A 15 14.98 -5.89 15.63
CA ILE A 15 15.91 -5.53 14.53
C ILE A 15 15.15 -5.09 13.28
N ALA A 16 14.05 -5.76 12.94
CA ALA A 16 13.31 -5.54 11.69
C ALA A 16 12.07 -4.63 11.84
N GLY A 17 11.59 -4.41 13.07
CA GLY A 17 10.26 -3.85 13.35
C GLY A 17 9.23 -4.93 13.62
N GLU A 18 7.96 -4.54 13.82
CA GLU A 18 6.85 -5.49 14.02
C GLU A 18 6.76 -6.47 12.83
N PHE A 19 6.83 -7.77 13.10
CA PHE A 19 6.63 -8.78 12.07
C PHE A 19 5.12 -8.98 11.89
N PRO A 20 4.59 -8.85 10.67
CA PRO A 20 3.18 -9.13 10.42
C PRO A 20 2.87 -10.59 10.73
N ASP A 21 1.65 -10.86 11.19
CA ASP A 21 1.17 -12.22 11.41
C ASP A 21 1.27 -13.05 10.11
N ALA A 22 1.42 -14.37 10.24
CA ALA A 22 1.59 -15.26 9.08
C ALA A 22 0.42 -15.23 8.09
N ASP A 23 -0.76 -14.79 8.53
CA ASP A 23 -1.97 -14.63 7.72
C ASP A 23 -2.16 -13.18 7.22
N GLU A 24 -1.33 -12.24 7.66
CA GLU A 24 -1.42 -10.84 7.24
C GLU A 24 -0.74 -10.67 5.87
N THR A 25 -1.55 -10.39 4.86
CA THR A 25 -1.01 -10.11 3.52
C THR A 25 -0.45 -8.69 3.50
N PRO A 26 0.83 -8.50 3.16
CA PRO A 26 1.43 -7.17 3.08
C PRO A 26 0.61 -6.23 2.18
N GLU A 27 0.58 -4.95 2.56
CA GLU A 27 -0.16 -3.93 1.84
C GLU A 27 0.51 -3.52 0.52
N ILE A 28 1.84 -3.61 0.47
CA ILE A 28 2.67 -3.31 -0.69
C ILE A 28 3.55 -4.52 -0.97
N VAL A 29 3.48 -5.08 -2.17
CA VAL A 29 4.22 -6.27 -2.58
C VAL A 29 4.96 -5.98 -3.88
N ALA A 30 6.23 -6.35 -3.95
CA ALA A 30 6.96 -6.26 -5.21
C ALA A 30 6.36 -7.25 -6.23
N ASP A 31 6.04 -6.77 -7.43
CA ASP A 31 5.47 -7.56 -8.51
C ASP A 31 6.19 -7.22 -9.83
N GLY A 32 7.09 -8.10 -10.27
CA GLY A 32 7.94 -7.87 -11.44
C GLY A 32 8.85 -6.65 -11.28
N GLU A 33 8.71 -5.67 -12.16
CA GLU A 33 9.45 -4.39 -12.11
C GLU A 33 8.68 -3.28 -11.34
N GLY A 34 7.52 -3.61 -10.78
CA GLY A 34 6.66 -2.67 -10.08
C GLY A 34 6.18 -3.19 -8.73
N TRP A 35 5.04 -2.65 -8.30
CA TRP A 35 4.45 -2.92 -7.00
C TRP A 35 2.95 -3.21 -7.15
N LEU A 36 2.49 -4.26 -6.48
CA LEU A 36 1.09 -4.50 -6.21
C LEU A 36 0.76 -3.84 -4.87
N VAL A 37 -0.21 -2.92 -4.87
CA VAL A 37 -0.55 -2.10 -3.71
C VAL A 37 -2.04 -2.23 -3.42
N LYS A 38 -2.40 -2.45 -2.16
CA LYS A 38 -3.81 -2.45 -1.73
C LYS A 38 -4.38 -1.04 -1.79
N GLY A 39 -5.65 -0.92 -2.18
CA GLY A 39 -6.33 0.38 -2.17
C GLY A 39 -6.44 1.02 -0.78
N THR A 40 -6.39 0.21 0.30
CA THR A 40 -6.43 0.65 1.70
C THR A 40 -5.11 1.19 2.22
N THR A 41 -4.02 1.00 1.48
CA THR A 41 -2.68 1.43 1.90
C THR A 41 -2.65 2.93 2.14
N ASP A 42 -2.04 3.31 3.25
CA ASP A 42 -1.80 4.70 3.61
C ASP A 42 -0.83 5.39 2.63
N LEU A 43 -1.11 6.65 2.27
CA LEU A 43 -0.30 7.40 1.30
C LEU A 43 1.10 7.75 1.82
N HIS A 44 1.27 7.97 3.14
CA HIS A 44 2.62 8.15 3.70
C HIS A 44 3.40 6.84 3.64
N ALA A 45 2.76 5.70 3.95
CA ALA A 45 3.39 4.39 3.83
C ALA A 45 3.82 4.08 2.38
N LEU A 46 2.94 4.38 1.40
CA LEU A 46 3.27 4.26 -0.02
C LEU A 46 4.45 5.16 -0.40
N SER A 47 4.38 6.44 -0.03
CA SER A 47 5.40 7.44 -0.37
C SER A 47 6.76 7.06 0.18
N HIS A 48 6.80 6.59 1.43
CA HIS A 48 8.03 6.13 2.06
C HIS A 48 8.59 4.90 1.36
N THR A 49 7.75 3.91 1.05
CA THR A 49 8.18 2.64 0.44
C THR A 49 8.72 2.84 -0.98
N LEU A 50 8.09 3.72 -1.77
CA LEU A 50 8.49 3.98 -3.15
C LEU A 50 9.44 5.19 -3.30
N GLY A 51 9.75 5.90 -2.22
CA GLY A 51 10.59 7.11 -2.25
C GLY A 51 9.96 8.29 -3.00
N LEU A 52 8.64 8.48 -2.85
CA LEU A 52 7.80 9.41 -3.60
C LEU A 52 7.34 10.63 -2.77
N GLU A 53 8.10 11.00 -1.74
CA GLU A 53 7.77 12.07 -0.79
C GLU A 53 7.48 13.43 -1.46
N ASN A 54 7.88 13.63 -2.71
CA ASN A 54 7.65 14.86 -3.50
C ASN A 54 6.55 14.74 -4.56
N VAL A 55 5.93 13.57 -4.72
CA VAL A 55 4.96 13.28 -5.80
C VAL A 55 3.53 13.26 -5.29
N ILE A 56 3.32 12.74 -4.09
CA ILE A 56 2.00 12.70 -3.45
C ILE A 56 1.82 14.00 -2.66
N ASN A 57 0.75 14.75 -2.94
CA ASN A 57 0.51 16.03 -2.28
C ASN A 57 -0.30 15.80 -0.99
N ASP A 58 0.28 16.13 0.16
CA ASP A 58 -0.36 16.07 1.48
C ASP A 58 -1.42 17.18 1.70
N GLU A 59 -1.57 18.13 0.78
CA GLU A 59 -2.58 19.20 0.89
C GLU A 59 -4.02 18.70 0.70
N GLU A 60 -4.20 17.57 0.01
CA GLU A 60 -5.51 16.95 -0.15
C GLU A 60 -5.80 16.09 1.09
N ASP A 61 -7.03 16.18 1.65
CA ASP A 61 -7.53 15.40 2.80
C ASP A 61 -7.73 13.89 2.45
N ILE A 62 -6.76 13.30 1.74
CA ILE A 62 -6.77 11.95 1.20
C ILE A 62 -5.74 11.13 1.97
N ALA A 63 -6.18 10.06 2.62
CA ALA A 63 -5.30 9.20 3.42
C ALA A 63 -4.83 7.93 2.70
N THR A 64 -5.53 7.48 1.65
CA THR A 64 -5.30 6.15 1.06
C THR A 64 -5.06 6.18 -0.45
N VAL A 65 -4.41 5.13 -0.96
CA VAL A 65 -4.15 4.94 -2.40
C VAL A 65 -5.45 4.93 -3.21
N ALA A 66 -6.48 4.21 -2.76
CA ALA A 66 -7.78 4.22 -3.44
C ALA A 66 -8.39 5.62 -3.47
N GLY A 67 -8.30 6.36 -2.35
CA GLY A 67 -8.77 7.75 -2.28
C GLY A 67 -8.06 8.65 -3.29
N LEU A 68 -6.73 8.52 -3.41
CA LEU A 68 -5.92 9.29 -4.36
C LEU A 68 -6.31 8.98 -5.80
N VAL A 69 -6.40 7.70 -6.13
CA VAL A 69 -6.80 7.23 -7.46
C VAL A 69 -8.19 7.76 -7.82
N ILE A 70 -9.15 7.74 -6.90
CA ILE A 70 -10.50 8.27 -7.12
C ILE A 70 -10.48 9.79 -7.29
N ALA A 71 -9.71 10.52 -6.48
CA ALA A 71 -9.62 11.97 -6.57
C ALA A 71 -9.05 12.42 -7.92
N VAL A 72 -7.99 11.75 -8.40
CA VAL A 72 -7.39 12.01 -9.71
C VAL A 72 -8.33 11.62 -10.86
N ASN A 73 -8.98 10.46 -10.76
CA ASN A 73 -9.88 9.96 -11.81
C ASN A 73 -11.26 10.68 -11.82
N GLY A 74 -11.62 11.34 -10.72
CA GLY A 74 -12.93 11.99 -10.50
C GLY A 74 -14.09 11.01 -10.27
N GLN A 75 -13.84 9.70 -10.28
CA GLN A 75 -14.81 8.63 -10.07
C GLN A 75 -14.11 7.33 -9.65
N ILE A 76 -14.89 6.36 -9.17
CA ILE A 76 -14.38 5.01 -8.88
C ILE A 76 -13.87 4.40 -10.21
N PRO A 77 -12.58 4.05 -10.30
CA PRO A 77 -12.03 3.49 -11.53
C PRO A 77 -12.46 2.04 -11.71
N ARG A 78 -12.30 1.53 -12.93
CA ARG A 78 -12.59 0.15 -13.31
C ARG A 78 -11.30 -0.64 -13.49
N VAL A 79 -11.41 -1.96 -13.35
CA VAL A 79 -10.30 -2.86 -13.68
C VAL A 79 -9.85 -2.64 -15.12
N GLY A 80 -8.55 -2.47 -15.31
CA GLY A 80 -7.92 -2.14 -16.58
C GLY A 80 -7.71 -0.65 -16.82
N ASP A 81 -8.31 0.23 -16.01
CA ASP A 81 -8.02 1.66 -16.09
C ASP A 81 -6.56 1.92 -15.69
N VAL A 82 -5.96 2.93 -16.33
CA VAL A 82 -4.59 3.39 -16.03
C VAL A 82 -4.66 4.85 -15.64
N ILE A 83 -4.20 5.16 -14.43
CA ILE A 83 -4.15 6.51 -13.87
C ILE A 83 -2.70 6.98 -13.85
N GLU A 84 -2.45 8.12 -14.47
CA GLU A 84 -1.13 8.76 -14.51
C GLU A 84 -1.06 9.88 -13.46
N LEU A 85 -0.07 9.80 -12.57
CA LEU A 85 0.18 10.81 -11.54
C LEU A 85 1.67 11.13 -11.48
N GLY A 86 2.07 12.23 -12.12
CA GLY A 86 3.49 12.59 -12.23
C GLY A 86 4.30 11.47 -12.89
N PRO A 87 5.30 10.87 -12.21
CA PRO A 87 6.05 9.71 -12.73
C PRO A 87 5.32 8.36 -12.56
N LEU A 88 4.19 8.32 -11.86
CA LEU A 88 3.49 7.07 -11.53
C LEU A 88 2.52 6.66 -12.63
N HIS A 89 2.56 5.37 -12.98
CA HIS A 89 1.56 4.70 -13.81
C HIS A 89 0.84 3.65 -12.97
N ILE A 90 -0.38 3.95 -12.56
CA ILE A 90 -1.17 3.09 -11.67
C ILE A 90 -2.18 2.33 -12.52
N THR A 91 -2.02 1.01 -12.61
CA THR A 91 -2.99 0.15 -13.31
C THR A 91 -3.94 -0.48 -12.30
N ILE A 92 -5.24 -0.36 -12.54
CA ILE A 92 -6.25 -0.94 -11.66
C ILE A 92 -6.39 -2.42 -11.99
N VAL A 93 -5.83 -3.28 -11.14
CA VAL A 93 -5.89 -4.74 -11.31
C VAL A 93 -7.14 -5.35 -10.67
N GLU A 94 -7.63 -4.72 -9.60
CA GLU A 94 -8.85 -5.10 -8.89
C GLU A 94 -9.56 -3.83 -8.42
N ALA A 95 -10.87 -3.79 -8.59
CA ALA A 95 -11.72 -2.75 -8.06
C ALA A 95 -13.01 -3.40 -7.57
N ASN A 96 -13.32 -3.20 -6.29
CA ASN A 96 -14.62 -3.57 -5.75
C ASN A 96 -15.51 -2.32 -5.73
N ASP A 97 -16.79 -2.48 -6.05
CA ASP A 97 -17.76 -1.39 -5.90
C ASP A 97 -17.77 -0.94 -4.44
N LEU A 98 -17.34 0.31 -4.20
CA LEU A 98 -17.43 0.98 -2.89
C LEU A 98 -18.89 1.29 -2.50
N SER A 99 -19.88 0.78 -3.24
CA SER A 99 -21.29 0.90 -2.89
C SER A 99 -21.67 -0.08 -1.78
N ARG A 100 -21.47 0.30 -0.52
CA ARG A 100 -22.25 -0.25 0.59
C ARG A 100 -22.61 0.80 1.62
#